data_AF-A0A1G5RIK5-F1
#
_entry.id   AF-A0A1G5RIK5-F1
#
_cell.length_a   1.000
_cell.length_b   1.000
_cell.length_c   1.000
_cell.angle_alpha   90.00
_cell.angle_beta   90.00
_cell.angle_gamma   90.00
#
_symmetry.space_group_name_H-M   'P 1'
#
loop_
_entity.id
_entity.type
_entity.pdbx_description
1 polymer ?
#
loop_
_entity_poly.entity_id
_entity_poly.type
_entity_poly.pdbx_seq_one_letter_code
_entity_poly.pdbx_strand_id
1 'polypeptide(L)'
;MDSSDYPDYVNSVSEFIPDEALQFMRASWHYDHSDKRCPHDSRIKNLSILEESLGDFRVNNIHISLLGAYENTIELFYSNVFTYSIEKKKCEWPDDDYSHGDWLIDEILLSSDNFLMHEIIFTDAIINIKCKNISYSIV
;
A
#
# COMPACT_ATOMS: atom_id res chain seq x y z
N MET A 1 14.70 2.85 2.75
CA MET A 1 15.77 1.84 2.98
C MET A 1 16.42 1.50 1.64
N ASP A 2 17.65 0.97 1.60
CA ASP A 2 18.12 0.31 0.37
C ASP A 2 17.26 -0.94 0.14
N SER A 3 16.72 -1.15 -1.06
CA SER A 3 15.85 -2.29 -1.35
C SER A 3 16.54 -3.64 -1.14
N SER A 4 17.88 -3.67 -1.24
CA SER A 4 18.68 -4.87 -0.97
C SER A 4 18.73 -5.27 0.51
N ASP A 5 18.53 -4.32 1.44
CA ASP A 5 18.49 -4.58 2.88
C ASP A 5 17.08 -4.97 3.37
N TYR A 6 16.05 -4.75 2.55
CA TYR A 6 14.65 -4.95 2.92
C TYR A 6 14.32 -6.39 3.36
N PRO A 7 14.81 -7.46 2.70
CA PRO A 7 14.54 -8.83 3.15
C PRO A 7 15.04 -9.13 4.57
N ASP A 8 16.22 -8.62 4.93
CA ASP A 8 16.80 -8.78 6.27
C ASP A 8 15.97 -8.03 7.31
N TYR A 9 15.51 -6.83 6.96
CA TYR A 9 14.56 -6.09 7.79
C TYR A 9 13.27 -6.87 8.02
N VAL A 10 12.61 -7.36 6.97
CA VAL A 10 11.36 -8.12 7.08
C VAL A 10 11.54 -9.34 8.00
N ASN A 11 12.69 -10.02 7.92
CA ASN A 11 13.00 -11.13 8.82
C ASN A 11 13.11 -10.68 10.28
N SER A 12 13.74 -9.53 10.55
CA SER A 12 13.90 -9.00 11.91
C SER A 12 12.58 -8.62 12.60
N VAL A 13 11.54 -8.31 11.84
CA VAL A 13 10.23 -7.90 12.36
C VAL A 13 9.14 -8.96 12.20
N SER A 14 9.44 -10.09 11.55
CA SER A 14 8.42 -11.07 11.12
C SER A 14 7.58 -11.68 12.24
N GLU A 15 8.09 -11.80 13.46
CA GLU A 15 7.34 -12.33 14.62
C GLU A 15 6.26 -11.38 15.15
N PHE A 16 6.27 -10.11 14.72
CA PHE A 16 5.37 -9.06 15.21
C PHE A 16 4.33 -8.63 14.17
N ILE A 17 4.36 -9.22 12.97
CA ILE A 17 3.57 -8.81 11.82
C ILE A 17 2.52 -9.89 11.53
N PRO A 18 1.25 -9.54 11.21
CA PRO A 18 0.26 -10.51 10.80
C PRO A 18 0.68 -11.26 9.53
N ASP A 19 0.20 -12.51 9.38
CA ASP A 19 0.60 -13.38 8.27
C ASP A 19 0.28 -12.79 6.89
N GLU A 20 -0.86 -12.11 6.73
CA GLU A 20 -1.25 -11.50 5.45
C GLU A 20 -0.31 -10.36 5.05
N ALA A 21 0.05 -9.51 6.01
CA ALA A 21 1.02 -8.46 5.81
C ALA A 21 2.42 -9.03 5.49
N LEU A 22 2.82 -10.07 6.22
CA LEU A 22 4.11 -10.72 6.02
C LEU A 22 4.20 -11.39 4.63
N GLN A 23 3.10 -11.97 4.13
CA GLN A 23 3.02 -12.51 2.78
C GLN A 23 3.31 -11.42 1.73
N PHE A 24 2.76 -10.22 1.92
CA PHE A 24 2.98 -9.10 1.00
C PHE A 24 4.42 -8.55 1.12
N MET A 25 4.91 -8.34 2.34
CA MET A 25 6.27 -7.83 2.57
C MET A 25 7.38 -8.78 2.09
N ARG A 26 7.16 -10.09 2.13
CA ARG A 26 8.12 -11.11 1.65
C ARG A 26 7.99 -11.45 0.17
N ALA A 27 7.02 -10.86 -0.52
CA ALA A 27 6.74 -11.21 -1.90
C ALA A 27 7.95 -10.92 -2.81
N SER A 28 8.54 -11.98 -3.39
CA SER A 28 9.63 -11.83 -4.35
C SER A 28 9.21 -11.05 -5.61
N TRP A 29 7.90 -11.03 -5.90
CA TRP A 29 7.32 -10.34 -7.04
C TRP A 29 7.11 -8.84 -6.81
N HIS A 30 7.29 -8.33 -5.59
CA HIS A 30 6.96 -6.94 -5.24
C HIS A 30 7.74 -5.94 -6.12
N TYR A 31 8.99 -6.24 -6.45
CA TYR A 31 9.84 -5.41 -7.30
C TYR A 31 10.25 -6.10 -8.62
N ASP A 32 9.59 -7.21 -8.97
CA ASP A 32 9.81 -7.89 -10.26
C ASP A 32 8.79 -7.40 -11.29
N HIS A 33 9.19 -6.43 -12.12
CA HIS A 33 8.31 -5.80 -13.11
C HIS A 33 7.83 -6.79 -14.20
N SER A 34 8.43 -7.98 -14.29
CA SER A 34 7.96 -9.04 -15.20
C SER A 34 6.82 -9.88 -14.63
N ASP A 35 6.56 -9.75 -13.32
CA ASP A 35 5.47 -10.43 -12.63
C ASP A 35 4.21 -9.55 -12.61
N LYS A 36 3.08 -10.10 -13.06
CA LYS A 36 1.77 -9.41 -13.05
C LYS A 36 1.28 -8.99 -11.66
N ARG A 37 1.91 -9.51 -10.60
CA ARG A 37 1.63 -9.13 -9.21
C ARG A 37 2.39 -7.88 -8.78
N CYS A 38 3.40 -7.45 -9.51
CA CYS A 38 4.11 -6.23 -9.16
C CYS A 38 3.13 -5.03 -9.20
N PRO A 39 3.05 -4.21 -8.13
CA PRO A 39 2.21 -3.01 -8.10
C PRO A 39 2.81 -1.84 -8.89
N HIS A 40 4.06 -1.93 -9.33
CA HIS A 40 4.71 -0.90 -10.15
C HIS A 40 3.87 -0.61 -11.42
N ASP A 41 3.81 0.66 -11.80
CA ASP A 41 2.99 1.18 -12.91
C ASP A 41 1.48 0.93 -12.77
N SER A 42 1.01 0.56 -11.57
CA SER A 42 -0.42 0.48 -11.31
C SER A 42 -1.03 1.85 -11.05
N ARG A 43 -2.31 2.01 -11.39
CA ARG A 43 -3.06 3.27 -11.28
C ARG A 43 -4.28 3.09 -10.39
N ILE A 44 -4.54 4.05 -9.49
CA ILE A 44 -5.73 4.00 -8.62
C ILE A 44 -7.01 4.03 -9.46
N LYS A 45 -7.84 3.00 -9.29
CA LYS A 45 -9.23 2.97 -9.78
C LYS A 45 -10.20 3.46 -8.71
N ASN A 46 -9.99 3.04 -7.46
CA ASN A 46 -10.85 3.40 -6.34
C ASN A 46 -10.04 3.44 -5.05
N LEU A 47 -10.30 4.44 -4.21
CA LEU A 47 -9.83 4.50 -2.84
C LEU A 47 -11.04 4.76 -1.95
N SER A 48 -11.27 3.89 -0.97
CA SER A 48 -12.41 3.98 -0.06
C SER A 48 -11.96 3.90 1.38
N ILE A 49 -12.57 4.75 2.21
CA ILE A 49 -12.40 4.74 3.66
C ILE A 49 -13.73 4.26 4.23
N LEU A 50 -13.69 3.18 4.99
CA LEU A 50 -14.86 2.55 5.57
C LEU A 50 -14.79 2.68 7.09
N GLU A 51 -15.74 3.41 7.66
CA GLU A 51 -15.90 3.48 9.11
C GLU A 51 -16.93 2.41 9.54
N GLU A 52 -16.51 1.53 10.43
CA GLU A 52 -17.33 0.43 10.95
C GLU A 52 -17.49 0.56 12.47
N SER A 53 -18.70 0.27 12.97
CA SER A 53 -18.97 0.20 14.41
C SER A 53 -18.70 -1.21 14.92
N LEU A 54 -17.85 -1.33 15.93
CA LEU A 54 -17.56 -2.56 16.67
C LEU A 54 -17.99 -2.36 18.12
N GLY A 55 -19.27 -2.63 18.39
CA GLY A 55 -19.86 -2.35 19.70
C GLY A 55 -19.84 -0.86 20.01
N ASP A 56 -19.10 -0.48 21.06
CA ASP A 56 -19.02 0.90 21.56
C ASP A 56 -17.94 1.76 20.90
N PHE A 57 -17.10 1.18 20.04
CA PHE A 57 -16.03 1.90 19.33
C PHE A 57 -16.21 1.82 17.81
N ARG A 58 -15.54 2.72 17.09
CA ARG A 58 -15.48 2.75 15.63
C ARG A 58 -14.08 2.48 15.15
N VAL A 59 -13.95 1.80 14.03
CA VAL A 59 -12.68 1.53 13.35
C VAL A 59 -12.75 2.00 11.91
N ASN A 60 -11.61 2.42 11.38
CA ASN A 60 -11.47 2.74 9.97
C ASN A 60 -10.73 1.61 9.26
N ASN A 61 -11.24 1.22 8.10
CA ASN A 61 -10.55 0.38 7.14
C ASN A 61 -10.33 1.20 5.86
N ILE A 62 -9.26 0.91 5.13
CA ILE A 62 -9.01 1.52 3.82
C ILE A 62 -8.94 0.41 2.78
N HIS A 63 -9.56 0.65 1.64
CA HIS A 63 -9.51 -0.22 0.48
C HIS A 63 -9.00 0.56 -0.73
N ILE A 64 -7.95 0.06 -1.39
CA ILE A 64 -7.41 0.64 -2.62
C ILE A 64 -7.47 -0.42 -3.72
N SER A 65 -8.24 -0.11 -4.77
CA SER A 65 -8.30 -0.89 -6.01
C SER A 65 -7.46 -0.19 -7.07
N LEU A 66 -6.56 -0.93 -7.70
CA LEU A 66 -5.63 -0.45 -8.71
C LEU A 66 -5.83 -1.22 -10.02
N LEU A 67 -5.63 -0.54 -11.14
CA LEU A 67 -5.39 -1.17 -12.43
C LEU A 67 -3.90 -1.43 -12.57
N GLY A 68 -3.48 -2.69 -12.54
CA GLY A 68 -2.08 -3.10 -12.74
C GLY A 68 -1.60 -2.89 -14.17
N ALA A 69 -0.28 -2.91 -14.35
CA ALA A 69 0.38 -2.74 -15.66
C ALA A 69 -0.03 -3.81 -16.69
N TYR A 70 -0.43 -4.99 -16.23
CA TYR A 70 -0.87 -6.12 -17.05
C TYR A 70 -2.42 -6.21 -17.17
N GLU A 71 -3.11 -5.09 -16.96
CA GLU A 71 -4.58 -4.97 -17.00
C GLU A 71 -5.34 -5.83 -15.98
N ASN A 72 -4.64 -6.36 -14.96
CA ASN A 72 -5.23 -7.03 -13.81
C ASN A 72 -5.72 -6.02 -12.76
N THR A 73 -6.66 -6.44 -11.92
CA THR A 73 -7.06 -5.62 -10.76
C THR A 73 -6.25 -6.06 -9.55
N ILE A 74 -5.60 -5.10 -8.90
CA ILE A 74 -4.89 -5.29 -7.64
C ILE A 74 -5.73 -4.67 -6.54
N GLU A 75 -5.90 -5.39 -5.44
CA GLU A 75 -6.64 -4.92 -4.27
C GLU A 75 -5.73 -4.90 -3.04
N LEU A 76 -5.70 -3.76 -2.36
CA LEU A 76 -5.05 -3.57 -1.07
C LEU A 76 -6.10 -3.27 -0.01
N PHE A 77 -6.10 -4.03 1.08
CA PHE A 77 -6.98 -3.79 2.21
C PHE A 77 -6.18 -3.56 3.48
N TYR A 78 -6.47 -2.42 4.13
CA TYR A 78 -5.84 -2.00 5.37
C TYR A 78 -6.88 -2.07 6.49
N SER A 79 -6.61 -2.85 7.53
CA SER A 79 -7.52 -3.00 8.66
C SER A 79 -7.06 -2.24 9.89
N ASN A 80 -8.03 -1.72 10.66
CA ASN A 80 -7.79 -0.97 11.89
C ASN A 80 -6.77 0.17 11.67
N VAL A 81 -7.06 1.01 10.68
CA VAL A 81 -6.24 2.15 10.29
C VAL A 81 -6.24 3.18 11.43
N PHE A 82 -5.03 3.54 11.86
CA PHE A 82 -4.78 4.47 12.97
C PHE A 82 -4.59 5.90 12.47
N THR A 83 -3.79 6.09 11.42
CA THR A 83 -3.61 7.38 10.74
C THR A 83 -3.44 7.15 9.25
N TYR A 84 -3.86 8.12 8.44
CA TYR A 84 -3.54 8.14 7.01
C TYR A 84 -3.41 9.57 6.51
N SER A 85 -2.66 9.76 5.43
CA SER A 85 -2.64 11.01 4.67
C SER A 85 -2.58 10.70 3.18
N ILE A 86 -3.16 11.60 2.39
CA ILE A 86 -3.09 11.58 0.93
C ILE A 86 -2.68 12.99 0.51
N GLU A 87 -1.51 13.10 -0.07
CA GLU A 87 -0.97 14.36 -0.58
C GLU A 87 -0.88 14.31 -2.10
N LYS A 88 -1.72 15.10 -2.78
CA LYS A 88 -1.74 15.20 -4.23
C LYS A 88 -0.95 16.42 -4.68
N LYS A 89 -0.01 16.22 -5.60
CA LYS A 89 0.70 17.28 -6.32
C LYS A 89 0.03 17.56 -7.66
N LYS A 90 0.23 18.76 -8.19
CA LYS A 90 -0.20 19.09 -9.55
C LYS A 90 0.60 18.21 -10.54
N CYS A 91 -0.08 17.59 -11.49
CA CYS A 91 0.60 16.98 -12.63
C CYS A 91 1.24 18.10 -13.47
N GLU A 92 2.54 17.98 -13.76
CA GLU A 92 3.23 18.97 -14.59
C GLU A 92 3.00 18.71 -16.08
N TRP A 93 2.72 17.46 -16.48
CA TRP A 93 2.38 17.10 -17.86
C TRP A 93 1.75 15.70 -17.96
N PRO A 94 0.68 15.51 -18.77
CA PRO A 94 -0.02 16.55 -19.54
C PRO A 94 -0.87 17.44 -18.63
N ASP A 95 -1.06 18.71 -19.03
CA ASP A 95 -1.69 19.75 -18.18
C ASP A 95 -3.13 19.40 -17.72
N ASP A 96 -3.82 18.55 -18.48
CA ASP A 96 -5.20 18.14 -18.19
C ASP A 96 -5.28 16.79 -17.44
N ASP A 97 -4.16 16.23 -17.00
CA ASP A 97 -4.17 15.06 -16.12
C ASP A 97 -4.27 15.48 -14.65
N TYR A 98 -5.31 14.97 -13.99
CA TYR A 98 -5.60 15.21 -12.57
C TYR A 98 -5.53 13.90 -11.76
N SER A 99 -5.05 12.81 -12.37
CA SER A 99 -4.87 11.51 -11.73
C SER A 99 -3.71 11.51 -10.75
N HIS A 100 -3.61 10.47 -9.92
CA HIS A 100 -2.47 10.26 -9.02
C HIS A 100 -1.18 9.88 -9.77
N GLY A 101 -1.29 9.54 -11.05
CA GLY A 101 -0.23 8.91 -11.85
C GLY A 101 -0.03 7.44 -11.50
N ASP A 102 1.16 6.96 -11.81
CA ASP A 102 1.56 5.56 -11.69
C ASP A 102 2.21 5.30 -10.33
N TRP A 103 2.00 4.12 -9.75
CA TRP A 103 2.73 3.67 -8.56
C TRP A 103 4.20 3.47 -8.90
N LEU A 104 5.08 4.22 -8.25
CA LEU A 104 6.52 4.18 -8.50
C LEU A 104 7.26 3.30 -7.50
N ILE A 105 7.00 3.51 -6.22
CA ILE A 105 7.67 2.78 -5.14
C ILE A 105 6.81 2.83 -3.89
N ASP A 106 7.02 1.85 -3.04
CA ASP A 106 6.47 1.82 -1.70
C ASP A 106 7.45 1.20 -0.70
N GLU A 107 7.18 1.51 0.58
CA GLU A 107 7.92 0.97 1.71
C GLU A 107 6.93 0.61 2.83
N ILE A 108 7.09 -0.58 3.42
CA ILE A 108 6.33 -1.01 4.60
C ILE A 108 7.29 -1.21 5.78
N LEU A 109 7.04 -0.47 6.86
CA LEU A 109 7.80 -0.54 8.10
C LEU A 109 6.87 -0.82 9.30
N LEU A 110 7.34 -1.61 10.26
CA LEU A 110 6.78 -1.73 11.60
C LEU A 110 7.23 -0.55 12.46
N SER A 111 6.27 0.20 13.00
CA SER A 111 6.52 1.29 13.96
C SER A 111 6.72 0.76 15.38
N SER A 112 7.27 1.60 16.27
CA SER A 112 7.54 1.25 17.67
C SER A 112 6.30 0.93 18.53
N ASP A 113 5.10 1.31 18.06
CA ASP A 113 3.81 1.00 18.67
C ASP A 113 3.10 -0.20 18.00
N ASN A 114 3.85 -1.04 17.28
CA ASN A 114 3.37 -2.26 16.62
C ASN A 114 2.21 -1.99 15.63
N PHE A 115 2.40 -1.01 14.75
CA PHE A 115 1.58 -0.78 13.58
C PHE A 115 2.45 -0.85 12.33
N LEU A 116 1.85 -1.25 11.22
CA LEU A 116 2.47 -1.18 9.92
C LEU A 116 2.27 0.23 9.36
N MET A 117 3.34 0.83 8.86
CA MET A 117 3.34 2.07 8.12
C MET A 117 3.66 1.73 6.66
N HIS A 118 2.72 1.99 5.77
CA HIS A 118 2.88 1.85 4.34
C HIS A 118 2.94 3.24 3.71
N GLU A 119 4.09 3.58 3.16
CA GLU A 119 4.26 4.75 2.30
C GLU A 119 4.21 4.29 0.85
N ILE A 120 3.33 4.89 0.05
CA ILE A 120 3.22 4.65 -1.39
C ILE A 120 3.46 5.97 -2.11
N ILE A 121 4.41 5.97 -3.03
CA ILE A 121 4.74 7.10 -3.88
C ILE A 121 4.20 6.81 -5.27
N PHE A 122 3.25 7.64 -5.70
CA PHE A 122 2.81 7.75 -7.09
C PHE A 122 3.53 8.90 -7.79
N THR A 123 3.45 8.97 -9.12
CA THR A 123 4.01 10.09 -9.91
C THR A 123 3.64 11.45 -9.33
N ASP A 124 2.35 11.64 -9.01
CA ASP A 124 1.83 12.94 -8.58
C ASP A 124 1.14 12.88 -7.20
N ALA A 125 1.38 11.83 -6.41
CA ALA A 125 0.78 11.72 -5.07
C ALA A 125 1.63 10.90 -4.11
N ILE A 126 1.44 11.13 -2.81
CA ILE A 126 1.98 10.26 -1.75
C ILE A 126 0.82 9.84 -0.86
N ILE A 127 0.72 8.54 -0.60
CA ILE A 127 -0.24 7.97 0.33
C ILE A 127 0.52 7.34 1.48
N ASN A 128 0.21 7.77 2.70
CA ASN A 128 0.74 7.18 3.92
C ASN A 128 -0.39 6.54 4.70
N ILE A 129 -0.24 5.27 5.10
CA ILE A 129 -1.24 4.54 5.90
C ILE A 129 -0.56 3.84 7.05
N LYS A 130 -1.00 4.13 8.28
CA LYS A 130 -0.61 3.42 9.49
C LYS A 130 -1.76 2.52 9.94
N CYS A 131 -1.56 1.20 9.97
CA CYS A 131 -2.63 0.21 10.19
C CYS A 131 -2.15 -0.99 11.00
N LYS A 132 -3.08 -1.87 11.41
CA LYS A 132 -2.71 -3.14 12.08
C LYS A 132 -2.37 -4.27 11.12
N ASN A 133 -3.02 -4.31 9.98
CA ASN A 133 -2.78 -5.34 8.97
C ASN A 133 -2.99 -4.76 7.58
N ILE A 134 -2.26 -5.31 6.61
CA ILE A 134 -2.41 -5.08 5.19
C ILE A 134 -2.55 -6.43 4.48
N SER A 135 -3.49 -6.54 3.55
CA SER A 135 -3.57 -7.67 2.65
C SER A 135 -3.51 -7.20 1.19
N TYR A 136 -2.91 -8.06 0.36
CA TYR A 136 -2.74 -7.84 -1.06
C TYR A 136 -3.39 -9.00 -1.82
N SER A 137 -4.14 -8.70 -2.89
CA SER A 137 -4.67 -9.72 -3.78
C SER A 137 -4.80 -9.23 -5.23
N ILE A 138 -4.94 -10.19 -6.15
CA ILE A 138 -5.28 -9.93 -7.55
C ILE A 138 -6.60 -10.61 -7.85
N VAL A 139 -7.46 -9.87 -8.57
CA VAL A 139 -8.78 -10.31 -9.03
C VAL A 139 -8.78 -10.51 -10.54
#